data_AF-A0A2V8SY79-F1
#
_entry.id   AF-A0A2V8SY79-F1
#
_cell.length_a   1.000
_cell.length_b   1.000
_cell.length_c   1.000
_cell.angle_alpha   90.00
_cell.angle_beta   90.00
_cell.angle_gamma   90.00
#
_symmetry.space_group_name_H-M   'P 1'
#
loop_
_entity.id
_entity.type
_entity.pdbx_description
1 polymer ?
#
loop_
_entity_poly.entity_id
_entity_poly.type
_entity_poly.pdbx_seq_one_letter_code
_entity_poly.pdbx_strand_id
1 'polypeptide(L)'
;MFVVLHLGGYDFHCAVRERQFADDQGALNEKLFRSLGDDSTRDLLQAIDASVAGESFALKDLFNDERRKIGGLLLKDALERSRDHYRRIYEESRDVMRLLMTMKIPAPESLRRAAEYVLTQKLEEACAELRREALSETQLSEVASSVVREADSLGCKVELSSLKEALEQIVYFRLEAYRADGDESTMESATHFLRLAEQLNVGVDLWRLQNLFWELLNEPREKTETARALMNELGDKLKF
;
A
#
# COMPACT_ATOMS: atom_id res chain seq x y z
N MET A 1 -24.66 29.59 3.19
CA MET A 1 -23.23 29.86 3.49
C MET A 1 -22.82 28.97 4.64
N PHE A 2 -21.61 28.41 4.60
CA PHE A 2 -21.08 27.63 5.72
C PHE A 2 -19.60 27.96 5.92
N VAL A 3 -19.13 27.76 7.15
CA VAL A 3 -17.71 27.84 7.52
C VAL A 3 -17.39 26.57 8.30
N VAL A 4 -16.34 25.86 7.89
CA VAL A 4 -15.84 24.68 8.59
C VAL A 4 -14.43 24.95 9.08
N LEU A 5 -14.18 24.59 10.34
CA LEU A 5 -12.88 24.60 10.98
C LEU A 5 -12.56 23.18 11.47
N HIS A 6 -11.37 22.69 11.12
CA HIS A 6 -10.81 21.45 11.62
C HIS A 6 -9.55 21.77 12.42
N LEU A 7 -9.56 21.47 13.72
CA LEU A 7 -8.47 21.78 14.66
C LEU A 7 -7.49 20.60 14.83
N GLY A 8 -7.67 19.53 14.06
CA GLY A 8 -6.93 18.29 14.17
C GLY A 8 -7.76 17.18 14.83
N GLY A 9 -7.35 15.93 14.62
CA GLY A 9 -8.07 14.76 15.14
C GLY A 9 -9.55 14.78 14.77
N TYR A 10 -10.41 14.67 15.78
CA TYR A 10 -11.88 14.63 15.66
C TYR A 10 -12.55 16.00 15.91
N ASP A 11 -11.78 17.06 16.08
CA ASP A 11 -12.31 18.37 16.45
C ASP A 11 -12.71 19.18 15.21
N PHE A 12 -14.01 19.07 14.89
CA PHE A 12 -14.65 19.82 13.81
C PHE A 12 -15.67 20.79 14.38
N HIS A 13 -15.67 22.01 13.83
CA HIS A 13 -16.70 23.01 14.04
C HIS A 13 -17.22 23.49 12.70
N CYS A 14 -18.53 23.41 12.49
CA CYS A 14 -19.19 23.84 11.27
C CYS A 14 -20.33 24.78 11.64
N ALA A 15 -20.28 26.02 11.17
CA ALA A 15 -21.40 26.94 11.27
C ALA A 15 -22.07 27.07 9.89
N VAL A 16 -23.41 26.99 9.86
CA VAL A 16 -24.18 27.08 8.61
C VAL A 16 -25.39 27.98 8.76
N ARG A 17 -25.64 28.80 7.74
CA ARG A 17 -26.89 29.55 7.55
C ARG A 17 -27.26 29.66 6.08
N GLU A 18 -28.46 30.14 5.80
CA GLU A 18 -28.87 30.49 4.44
C GLU A 18 -28.03 31.65 3.87
N ARG A 19 -27.66 31.56 2.60
CA ARG A 19 -26.86 32.60 1.92
C ARG A 19 -27.75 33.78 1.58
N GLN A 20 -27.31 34.98 1.91
CA GLN A 20 -27.98 36.23 1.57
C GLN A 20 -27.30 36.91 0.39
N PHE A 21 -28.06 37.74 -0.34
CA PHE A 21 -27.54 38.48 -1.50
C PHE A 21 -26.41 39.46 -1.13
N ALA A 22 -26.41 39.97 0.11
CA ALA A 22 -25.40 40.88 0.63
C ALA A 22 -24.15 40.21 1.23
N ASP A 23 -24.07 38.86 1.18
CA ASP A 23 -22.92 38.15 1.75
C ASP A 23 -21.65 38.40 0.92
N ASP A 24 -20.66 39.08 1.53
CA ASP A 24 -19.33 39.25 0.97
C ASP A 24 -18.37 38.17 1.51
N GLN A 25 -18.06 37.20 0.66
CA GLN A 25 -17.17 36.09 0.99
C GLN A 25 -15.71 36.55 1.16
N GLY A 26 -15.28 37.62 0.48
CA GLY A 26 -13.93 38.16 0.59
C GLY A 26 -13.69 38.79 1.95
N ALA A 27 -14.61 39.66 2.38
CA ALA A 27 -14.57 40.30 3.68
C ALA A 27 -14.66 39.28 4.84
N LEU A 28 -15.50 38.25 4.69
CA LEU A 28 -15.58 37.14 5.64
C LEU A 28 -14.24 36.39 5.77
N ASN A 29 -13.65 35.99 4.64
CA ASN A 29 -12.37 35.27 4.63
C ASN A 29 -11.28 36.11 5.30
N GLU A 30 -11.16 37.39 4.95
CA GLU A 30 -10.15 38.29 5.52
C GLU A 30 -10.31 38.42 7.05
N LYS A 31 -11.54 38.55 7.54
CA LYS A 31 -11.84 38.59 8.97
C LYS A 31 -11.44 37.28 9.69
N LEU A 32 -11.82 36.14 9.12
CA LEU A 32 -11.53 34.82 9.72
C LEU A 32 -10.03 34.50 9.71
N PHE A 33 -9.32 34.79 8.61
CA PHE A 33 -7.88 34.58 8.51
C PHE A 33 -7.07 35.50 9.44
N ARG A 34 -7.53 36.73 9.69
CA ARG A 34 -6.92 37.60 10.72
C ARG A 34 -7.04 36.98 12.11
N SER A 35 -8.22 36.51 12.50
CA SER A 35 -8.40 35.85 13.81
C SER A 35 -7.61 34.54 13.96
N LEU A 36 -7.23 33.90 12.85
CA LEU A 36 -6.41 32.68 12.89
C LEU A 36 -4.94 32.96 13.26
N GLY A 37 -4.42 34.15 12.93
CA GLY A 37 -3.01 34.52 13.13
C GLY A 37 -2.69 35.07 14.51
N ASP A 38 -3.66 35.74 15.15
CA ASP A 38 -3.43 36.56 16.34
C ASP A 38 -4.12 36.05 17.62
N ASP A 39 -5.17 35.23 17.50
CA ASP A 39 -6.08 34.91 18.62
C ASP A 39 -6.07 33.43 19.06
N SER A 40 -6.68 33.14 20.22
CA SER A 40 -6.82 31.77 20.71
C SER A 40 -7.86 30.97 19.90
N THR A 41 -7.78 29.64 19.96
CA THR A 41 -8.77 28.74 19.32
C THR A 41 -10.21 29.07 19.69
N ARG A 42 -10.44 29.54 20.92
CA ARG A 42 -11.77 29.94 21.39
C ARG A 42 -12.29 31.19 20.69
N ASP A 43 -11.43 32.18 20.49
CA ASP A 43 -11.78 33.44 19.86
C ASP A 43 -12.10 33.23 18.38
N LEU A 44 -11.38 32.33 17.72
CA LEU A 44 -11.67 31.89 16.36
C LEU A 44 -13.05 31.22 16.25
N LEU A 45 -13.39 30.31 17.17
CA LEU A 45 -14.72 29.67 17.19
C LEU A 45 -15.82 30.72 17.38
N GLN A 46 -15.63 31.67 18.31
CA GLN A 46 -16.56 32.76 18.53
C GLN A 46 -16.68 33.67 17.30
N ALA A 47 -15.57 33.95 16.61
CA ALA A 47 -15.57 34.75 15.38
C ALA A 47 -16.33 34.06 14.24
N ILE A 48 -16.22 32.73 14.13
CA ILE A 48 -16.99 31.91 13.20
C ILE A 48 -18.49 31.99 13.52
N ASP A 49 -18.86 31.74 14.78
CA ASP A 49 -20.25 31.75 15.22
C ASP A 49 -20.89 33.12 15.02
N ALA A 50 -20.16 34.20 15.33
CA ALA A 50 -20.64 35.56 15.14
C ALA A 50 -20.74 35.97 13.66
N SER A 51 -19.87 35.46 12.80
CA SER A 51 -19.83 35.86 11.38
C SER A 51 -20.83 35.06 10.53
N VAL A 52 -21.08 33.80 10.88
CA VAL A 52 -22.10 32.99 10.22
C VAL A 52 -23.47 33.21 10.86
N ALA A 53 -23.55 33.45 12.17
CA ALA A 53 -24.79 33.68 12.91
C ALA A 53 -25.87 32.62 12.61
N GLY A 54 -25.46 31.36 12.54
CA GLY A 54 -26.29 30.21 12.16
C GLY A 54 -26.19 29.06 13.16
N GLU A 55 -26.73 27.90 12.79
CA GLU A 55 -26.60 26.69 13.60
C GLU A 55 -25.18 26.15 13.53
N SER A 56 -24.70 25.63 14.66
CA SER A 56 -23.36 25.05 14.79
C SER A 56 -23.45 23.54 14.94
N PHE A 57 -22.59 22.83 14.21
CA PHE A 57 -22.51 21.38 14.15
C PHE A 57 -21.06 20.92 14.33
N ALA A 58 -20.90 19.77 14.96
CA ALA A 58 -19.62 19.08 15.09
C ALA A 58 -19.67 17.72 14.39
N LEU A 59 -18.53 17.03 14.33
CA LEU A 59 -18.44 15.70 13.71
C LEU A 59 -19.47 14.70 14.28
N LYS A 60 -19.76 14.80 15.57
CA LYS A 60 -20.74 13.94 16.27
C LYS A 60 -22.15 14.07 15.72
N ASP A 61 -22.50 15.21 15.12
CA ASP A 61 -23.85 15.53 14.63
C ASP A 61 -24.09 14.99 13.21
N LEU A 62 -23.05 14.49 12.54
CA LEU A 62 -23.19 13.78 11.27
C LEU A 62 -23.81 12.39 11.44
N PHE A 63 -24.47 11.92 10.40
CA PHE A 63 -24.92 10.54 10.29
C PHE A 63 -23.75 9.55 10.45
N ASN A 64 -24.06 8.36 10.95
CA ASN A 64 -23.07 7.32 11.22
C ASN A 64 -22.16 7.00 10.02
N ASP A 65 -22.72 6.93 8.81
CA ASP A 65 -21.96 6.58 7.62
C ASP A 65 -21.00 7.70 7.20
N GLU A 66 -21.40 8.97 7.33
CA GLU A 66 -20.53 10.11 7.07
C GLU A 66 -19.41 10.20 8.13
N ARG A 67 -19.71 9.91 9.39
CA ARG A 67 -18.68 9.82 10.45
C ARG A 67 -17.67 8.72 10.17
N ARG A 68 -18.12 7.55 9.69
CA ARG A 68 -17.23 6.45 9.28
C ARG A 68 -16.35 6.86 8.11
N LYS A 69 -16.91 7.57 7.12
CA LYS A 69 -16.16 8.08 5.97
C LYS A 69 -15.07 9.05 6.39
N ILE A 70 -15.40 10.04 7.24
CA ILE A 70 -14.41 11.01 7.76
C ILE A 70 -13.37 10.30 8.63
N GLY A 71 -13.80 9.38 9.50
CA GLY A 71 -12.89 8.56 10.31
C GLY A 71 -11.89 7.77 9.46
N GLY A 72 -12.34 7.20 8.34
CA GLY A 72 -11.46 6.53 7.38
C GLY A 72 -10.42 7.46 6.75
N LEU A 73 -10.81 8.68 6.39
CA LEU A 73 -9.88 9.69 5.84
C LEU A 73 -8.84 10.12 6.88
N LEU A 74 -9.26 10.39 8.12
CA LEU A 74 -8.36 10.76 9.21
C LEU A 74 -7.39 9.62 9.56
N LEU A 75 -7.88 8.38 9.57
CA LEU A 75 -7.05 7.21 9.81
C LEU A 75 -6.02 7.05 8.70
N LYS A 76 -6.43 7.21 7.43
CA LYS A 76 -5.51 7.14 6.28
C LYS A 76 -4.39 8.17 6.40
N ASP A 77 -4.73 9.43 6.69
CA ASP A 77 -3.75 10.51 6.89
C ASP A 77 -2.82 10.22 8.08
N ALA A 78 -3.34 9.71 9.19
CA ALA A 78 -2.53 9.32 10.34
C ALA A 78 -1.56 8.17 10.03
N LEU A 79 -2.00 7.18 9.25
CA LEU A 79 -1.15 6.07 8.81
C LEU A 79 -0.06 6.53 7.83
N GLU A 80 -0.39 7.43 6.90
CA GLU A 80 0.59 8.03 5.99
C GLU A 80 1.68 8.81 6.74
N ARG A 81 1.29 9.64 7.72
CA ARG A 81 2.24 10.33 8.60
C ARG A 81 3.09 9.37 9.43
N SER A 82 2.47 8.32 9.98
CA SER A 82 3.21 7.28 10.70
C SER A 82 4.22 6.59 9.81
N ARG A 83 3.86 6.30 8.56
CA ARG A 83 4.76 5.67 7.58
C ARG A 83 5.97 6.55 7.30
N ASP A 84 5.77 7.86 7.13
CA ASP A 84 6.86 8.80 6.93
C ASP A 84 7.81 8.85 8.14
N HIS A 85 7.29 8.76 9.37
CA HIS A 85 8.13 8.69 10.57
C HIS A 85 8.97 7.41 10.60
N TYR A 86 8.38 6.24 10.35
CA TYR A 86 9.13 4.99 10.28
C TYR A 86 10.18 5.02 9.16
N ARG A 87 9.86 5.60 8.01
CA ARG A 87 10.82 5.77 6.90
C ARG A 87 12.01 6.62 7.33
N ARG A 88 11.80 7.75 8.01
CA ARG A 88 12.90 8.59 8.53
C ARG A 88 13.78 7.85 9.51
N ILE A 89 13.18 7.17 10.49
CA ILE A 89 13.93 6.37 11.47
C ILE A 89 14.79 5.32 10.75
N TYR A 90 14.22 4.64 9.76
CA TYR A 90 14.92 3.65 8.96
C TYR A 90 16.08 4.27 8.16
N GLU A 91 15.82 5.33 7.40
CA GLU A 91 16.81 5.99 6.53
C GLU A 91 17.99 6.53 7.34
N GLU A 92 17.72 7.20 8.47
CA GLU A 92 18.75 7.76 9.36
C GLU A 92 19.60 6.69 10.04
N SER A 93 19.02 5.52 10.31
CA SER A 93 19.69 4.43 11.04
C SER A 93 20.27 3.34 10.15
N ARG A 94 19.96 3.33 8.84
CA ARG A 94 20.31 2.25 7.90
C ARG A 94 21.79 1.90 7.88
N ASP A 95 22.66 2.90 7.78
CA ASP A 95 24.10 2.66 7.70
C ASP A 95 24.69 2.17 9.04
N VAL A 96 24.14 2.66 10.16
CA VAL A 96 24.49 2.17 11.50
C VAL A 96 24.04 0.71 11.66
N MET A 97 22.82 0.37 11.23
CA MET A 97 22.32 -1.01 11.27
C MET A 97 23.22 -1.96 10.46
N ARG A 98 23.63 -1.56 9.25
CA ARG A 98 24.59 -2.33 8.43
C ARG A 98 25.92 -2.51 9.14
N LEU A 99 26.45 -1.44 9.73
CA LEU A 99 27.69 -1.52 10.50
C LEU A 99 27.58 -2.54 11.63
N LEU A 100 26.50 -2.48 12.42
CA LEU A 100 26.25 -3.45 13.50
C LEU A 100 26.20 -4.88 12.97
N MET A 101 25.55 -5.13 11.84
CA MET A 101 25.49 -6.45 11.21
C MET A 101 26.87 -6.98 10.78
N THR A 102 27.76 -6.12 10.25
CA THR A 102 29.14 -6.54 9.93
C THR A 102 29.94 -6.93 11.18
N MET A 103 29.62 -6.32 12.33
CA MET A 103 30.20 -6.65 13.63
C MET A 103 29.51 -7.83 14.34
N LYS A 104 28.51 -8.47 13.69
CA LYS A 104 27.65 -9.51 14.30
C LYS A 104 26.92 -9.04 15.56
N ILE A 105 26.63 -7.74 15.64
CA ILE A 105 25.85 -7.13 16.70
C ILE A 105 24.41 -6.99 16.20
N PRO A 106 23.41 -7.56 16.89
CA PRO A 106 22.02 -7.41 16.47
C PRO A 106 21.60 -5.94 16.57
N ALA A 107 20.88 -5.44 15.56
CA ALA A 107 20.31 -4.11 15.61
C ALA A 107 19.30 -3.99 16.77
N PRO A 108 19.25 -2.83 17.45
CA PRO A 108 18.21 -2.54 18.45
C PRO A 108 16.81 -2.82 17.91
N GLU A 109 15.93 -3.36 18.75
CA GLU A 109 14.60 -3.80 18.31
C GLU A 109 13.81 -2.67 17.64
N SER A 110 13.85 -1.45 18.18
CA SER A 110 13.18 -0.29 17.60
C SER A 110 13.60 0.00 16.16
N LEU A 111 14.89 -0.07 15.86
CA LEU A 111 15.43 0.17 14.51
C LEU A 111 15.08 -0.99 13.57
N ARG A 112 15.18 -2.23 14.07
CA ARG A 112 14.77 -3.42 13.32
C ARG A 112 13.29 -3.36 12.94
N ARG A 113 12.40 -2.99 13.86
CA ARG A 113 10.96 -2.83 13.59
C ARG A 113 10.67 -1.74 12.55
N ALA A 114 11.40 -0.63 12.60
CA ALA A 114 11.28 0.41 11.59
C ALA A 114 11.69 -0.09 10.21
N ALA A 115 12.81 -0.81 10.10
CA ALA A 115 13.23 -1.42 8.85
C ALA A 115 12.24 -2.48 8.33
N GLU A 116 11.80 -3.40 9.18
CA GLU A 116 10.78 -4.42 8.85
C GLU A 116 9.51 -3.77 8.30
N TYR A 117 9.01 -2.73 8.96
CA TYR A 117 7.83 -1.99 8.54
C TYR A 117 8.02 -1.30 7.19
N VAL A 118 9.11 -0.55 7.00
CA VAL A 118 9.37 0.21 5.76
C VAL A 118 9.57 -0.72 4.57
N LEU A 119 10.32 -1.81 4.75
CA LEU A 119 10.57 -2.79 3.70
C LEU A 119 9.30 -3.56 3.32
N THR A 120 8.46 -3.91 4.31
CA THR A 120 7.14 -4.50 4.06
C THR A 120 6.24 -3.54 3.29
N GLN A 121 6.15 -2.28 3.71
CA GLN A 121 5.35 -1.26 3.01
C GLN A 121 5.81 -1.06 1.56
N LYS A 122 7.12 -1.02 1.31
CA LYS A 122 7.67 -0.91 -0.05
C LYS A 122 7.25 -2.09 -0.94
N LEU A 123 7.17 -3.30 -0.38
CA LEU A 123 6.72 -4.48 -1.11
C LEU A 123 5.21 -4.46 -1.37
N GLU A 124 4.42 -4.06 -0.37
CA GLU A 124 2.97 -3.89 -0.48
C GLU A 124 2.60 -2.84 -1.53
N GLU A 125 3.30 -1.70 -1.53
CA GLU A 125 3.14 -0.64 -2.52
C GLU A 125 3.43 -1.15 -3.93
N ALA A 126 4.53 -1.86 -4.15
CA ALA A 126 4.86 -2.43 -5.46
C ALA A 126 3.80 -3.44 -5.93
N CYS A 127 3.28 -4.29 -5.03
CA CYS A 127 2.18 -5.20 -5.35
C CYS A 127 0.89 -4.44 -5.69
N ALA A 128 0.59 -3.36 -4.97
CA ALA A 128 -0.57 -2.52 -5.23
C ALA A 128 -0.43 -1.72 -6.55
N GLU A 129 0.78 -1.32 -6.93
CA GLU A 129 1.07 -0.66 -8.21
C GLU A 129 0.96 -1.63 -9.39
N LEU A 130 1.40 -2.88 -9.22
CA LEU A 130 1.19 -3.93 -10.21
C LEU A 130 -0.32 -4.15 -10.47
N ARG A 131 -1.13 -4.27 -9.41
CA ARG A 131 -2.60 -4.42 -9.51
C ARG A 131 -3.29 -3.25 -10.21
N ARG A 132 -2.67 -2.06 -10.19
CA ARG A 132 -3.15 -0.84 -10.86
C ARG A 132 -2.56 -0.67 -12.26
N GLU A 133 -1.80 -1.65 -12.76
CA GLU A 133 -1.07 -1.58 -14.04
C GLU A 133 -0.09 -0.40 -14.13
N ALA A 134 0.29 0.17 -12.98
CA ALA A 134 1.23 1.29 -12.89
C ALA A 134 2.69 0.82 -12.81
N LEU A 135 2.91 -0.45 -12.48
CA LEU A 135 4.20 -1.10 -12.36
C LEU A 135 4.18 -2.42 -13.13
N SER A 136 5.28 -2.75 -13.81
CA SER A 136 5.42 -3.98 -14.59
C SER A 136 5.85 -5.17 -13.74
N GLU A 137 5.53 -6.36 -14.22
CA GLU A 137 5.96 -7.65 -13.67
C GLU A 137 7.47 -7.72 -13.41
N THR A 138 8.29 -7.23 -14.35
CA THR A 138 9.75 -7.15 -14.20
C THR A 138 10.17 -6.24 -13.06
N GLN A 139 9.54 -5.06 -12.94
CA GLN A 139 9.81 -4.14 -11.84
C GLN A 139 9.43 -4.74 -10.48
N LEU A 140 8.36 -5.55 -10.41
CA LEU A 140 7.99 -6.21 -9.16
C LEU A 140 9.09 -7.19 -8.73
N SER A 141 9.62 -7.97 -9.68
CA SER A 141 10.72 -8.92 -9.44
C SER A 141 11.97 -8.20 -8.91
N GLU A 142 12.32 -7.05 -9.49
CA GLU A 142 13.44 -6.22 -9.06
C GLU A 142 13.22 -5.66 -7.65
N VAL A 143 12.04 -5.11 -7.36
CA VAL A 143 11.70 -4.56 -6.05
C VAL A 143 11.70 -5.64 -5.00
N ALA A 144 11.06 -6.79 -5.25
CA ALA A 144 11.01 -7.91 -4.33
C ALA A 144 12.41 -8.44 -3.99
N SER A 145 13.24 -8.65 -5.01
CA SER A 145 14.64 -9.08 -4.83
C SER A 145 15.48 -8.05 -4.08
N SER A 146 15.25 -6.76 -4.33
CA SER A 146 15.93 -5.66 -3.63
C SER A 146 15.54 -5.63 -2.15
N VAL A 147 14.24 -5.70 -1.85
CA VAL A 147 13.69 -5.69 -0.50
C VAL A 147 14.18 -6.88 0.33
N VAL A 148 14.14 -8.08 -0.22
CA VAL A 148 14.59 -9.29 0.50
C VAL A 148 16.08 -9.24 0.79
N ARG A 149 16.92 -8.89 -0.21
CA ARG A 149 18.38 -8.73 0.01
C ARG A 149 18.69 -7.67 1.04
N GLU A 150 17.95 -6.57 1.03
CA GLU A 150 18.12 -5.50 1.99
C GLU A 150 17.73 -5.96 3.41
N ALA A 151 16.61 -6.67 3.56
CA ALA A 151 16.19 -7.26 4.82
C ALA A 151 17.24 -8.24 5.38
N ASP A 152 17.77 -9.12 4.54
CA ASP A 152 18.82 -10.08 4.91
C ASP A 152 20.09 -9.35 5.37
N SER A 153 20.49 -8.30 4.66
CA SER A 153 21.67 -7.48 5.03
C SER A 153 21.53 -6.78 6.38
N LEU A 154 20.29 -6.59 6.84
CA LEU A 154 19.94 -5.92 8.10
C LEU A 154 19.49 -6.90 9.20
N GLY A 155 19.41 -8.21 8.91
CA GLY A 155 18.87 -9.21 9.83
C GLY A 155 17.39 -8.98 10.16
N CYS A 156 16.62 -8.40 9.23
CA CYS A 156 15.20 -8.07 9.39
C CYS A 156 14.32 -9.14 8.74
N LYS A 157 13.08 -9.29 9.22
CA LYS A 157 12.07 -10.15 8.59
C LYS A 157 11.01 -9.31 7.90
N VAL A 158 10.92 -9.43 6.57
CA VAL A 158 9.88 -8.77 5.79
C VAL A 158 8.66 -9.68 5.71
N GLU A 159 7.48 -9.07 5.82
CA GLU A 159 6.23 -9.79 5.63
C GLU A 159 5.95 -9.94 4.12
N LEU A 160 5.79 -11.19 3.66
CA LEU A 160 5.75 -11.53 2.23
C LEU A 160 4.36 -11.93 1.74
N SER A 161 3.32 -11.85 2.58
CA SER A 161 1.94 -12.24 2.22
C SER A 161 1.41 -11.50 0.98
N SER A 162 1.60 -10.19 0.89
CA SER A 162 1.18 -9.41 -0.29
C SER A 162 1.90 -9.84 -1.57
N LEU A 163 3.19 -10.16 -1.47
CA LEU A 163 3.97 -10.69 -2.58
C LEU A 163 3.50 -12.09 -2.97
N LYS A 164 3.24 -12.97 -1.99
CA LYS A 164 2.68 -14.30 -2.22
C LYS A 164 1.41 -14.23 -3.07
N GLU A 165 0.44 -13.41 -2.64
CA GLU A 165 -0.82 -13.25 -3.37
C GLU A 165 -0.59 -12.72 -4.80
N ALA A 166 0.31 -11.75 -4.96
CA ALA A 166 0.63 -11.19 -6.27
C ALA A 166 1.25 -12.24 -7.20
N LEU A 167 2.20 -13.03 -6.70
CA LEU A 167 2.87 -14.10 -7.46
C LEU A 167 1.88 -15.20 -7.86
N GLU A 168 1.02 -15.64 -6.95
CA GLU A 168 -0.02 -16.64 -7.25
C GLU A 168 -0.96 -16.15 -8.35
N GLN A 169 -1.38 -14.88 -8.29
CA GLN A 169 -2.23 -14.28 -9.31
C GLN A 169 -1.52 -14.19 -10.67
N ILE A 170 -0.27 -13.70 -10.70
CA ILE A 170 0.51 -13.61 -11.94
C ILE A 170 0.64 -14.98 -12.58
N VAL A 171 1.12 -15.99 -11.83
CA VAL A 171 1.32 -17.34 -12.36
C VAL A 171 0.01 -17.93 -12.87
N TYR A 172 -1.09 -17.76 -12.12
CA TYR A 172 -2.40 -18.22 -12.54
C TYR A 172 -2.85 -17.60 -13.87
N PHE A 173 -2.82 -16.26 -14.00
CA PHE A 173 -3.24 -15.57 -15.22
C PHE A 173 -2.35 -15.91 -16.41
N ARG A 174 -1.05 -16.10 -16.19
CA ARG A 174 -0.10 -16.49 -17.26
C ARG A 174 -0.35 -17.91 -17.75
N LEU A 175 -0.65 -18.85 -16.86
CA LEU A 175 -1.04 -20.20 -17.25
C LEU A 175 -2.40 -20.25 -17.94
N GLU A 176 -3.37 -19.42 -17.54
CA GLU A 176 -4.64 -19.28 -18.27
C GLU A 176 -4.44 -18.68 -19.67
N ALA A 177 -3.56 -17.69 -19.82
CA ALA A 177 -3.21 -17.12 -21.12
C ALA A 177 -2.54 -18.17 -22.03
N TYR A 178 -1.62 -18.98 -21.48
CA TYR A 178 -1.05 -20.12 -22.20
C TYR A 178 -2.13 -21.11 -22.64
N ARG A 179 -3.10 -21.41 -21.77
CA ARG A 179 -4.23 -22.28 -22.13
C ARG A 179 -5.04 -21.72 -23.30
N ALA A 180 -5.35 -20.43 -23.29
CA ALA A 180 -6.12 -19.80 -24.35
C ALA A 180 -5.39 -19.85 -25.69
N ASP A 181 -4.17 -19.32 -25.75
CA ASP A 181 -3.52 -18.98 -27.03
C ASP A 181 -2.32 -19.88 -27.37
N GLY A 182 -1.82 -20.68 -26.42
CA GLY A 182 -0.66 -21.54 -26.62
C GLY A 182 0.67 -20.80 -26.66
N ASP A 183 0.69 -19.52 -26.29
CA ASP A 183 1.89 -18.67 -26.34
C ASP A 183 2.90 -19.07 -25.26
N GLU A 184 4.01 -19.64 -25.70
CA GLU A 184 5.12 -20.07 -24.85
C GLU A 184 5.68 -18.95 -23.97
N SER A 185 5.61 -17.69 -24.41
CA SER A 185 6.11 -16.54 -23.62
C SER A 185 5.38 -16.38 -22.28
N THR A 186 4.08 -16.70 -22.26
CA THR A 186 3.26 -16.66 -21.05
C THR A 186 3.64 -17.79 -20.08
N MET A 187 3.99 -18.96 -20.61
CA MET A 187 4.49 -20.10 -19.83
C MET A 187 5.88 -19.83 -19.26
N GLU A 188 6.77 -19.21 -20.04
CA GLU A 188 8.09 -18.74 -19.56
C GLU A 188 7.95 -17.75 -18.40
N SER A 189 7.03 -16.78 -18.53
CA SER A 189 6.73 -15.81 -17.46
C SER A 189 6.21 -16.50 -16.19
N ALA A 190 5.25 -17.42 -16.31
CA ALA A 190 4.76 -18.20 -15.16
C ALA A 190 5.91 -18.94 -14.44
N THR A 191 6.80 -19.57 -15.22
CA THR A 191 7.97 -20.30 -14.71
C THR A 191 8.98 -19.36 -14.04
N HIS A 192 9.19 -18.16 -14.59
CA HIS A 192 10.02 -17.13 -13.98
C HIS A 192 9.51 -16.73 -12.59
N PHE A 193 8.20 -16.49 -12.45
CA PHE A 193 7.63 -16.09 -11.16
C PHE A 193 7.62 -17.19 -10.10
N LEU A 194 7.49 -18.46 -10.51
CA LEU A 194 7.69 -19.59 -9.59
C LEU A 194 9.14 -19.72 -9.13
N ARG A 195 10.12 -19.49 -10.02
CA ARG A 195 11.54 -19.41 -9.63
C ARG A 195 11.79 -18.26 -8.66
N LEU A 196 11.20 -17.10 -8.91
CA LEU A 196 11.29 -15.96 -7.99
C LEU A 196 10.70 -16.31 -6.61
N ALA A 197 9.52 -16.93 -6.58
CA ALA A 197 8.89 -17.37 -5.32
C ALA A 197 9.83 -18.30 -4.53
N GLU A 198 10.45 -19.27 -5.19
CA GLU A 198 11.40 -20.20 -4.56
C GLU A 198 12.67 -19.47 -4.07
N GLN A 199 13.25 -18.59 -4.89
CA GLN A 199 14.45 -17.81 -4.54
C GLN A 199 14.22 -16.91 -3.32
N LEU A 200 13.02 -16.33 -3.21
CA LEU A 200 12.65 -15.46 -2.09
C LEU A 200 12.01 -16.23 -0.93
N ASN A 201 11.97 -17.57 -1.00
CA ASN A 201 11.36 -18.45 -0.01
C ASN A 201 9.89 -18.09 0.32
N VAL A 202 9.13 -17.71 -0.71
CA VAL A 202 7.70 -17.39 -0.63
C VAL A 202 6.89 -18.67 -0.83
N GLY A 203 6.17 -19.08 0.21
CA GLY A 203 5.32 -20.28 0.17
C GLY A 203 4.02 -20.06 -0.60
N VAL A 204 4.08 -20.15 -1.93
CA VAL A 204 2.91 -20.11 -2.83
C VAL A 204 2.00 -21.33 -2.64
N ASP A 205 0.69 -21.11 -2.72
CA ASP A 205 -0.33 -22.17 -2.70
C ASP A 205 -0.27 -22.95 -4.03
N LEU A 206 0.33 -24.14 -3.93
CA LEU A 206 0.51 -25.02 -5.06
C LEU A 206 -0.81 -25.66 -5.50
N TRP A 207 -1.83 -25.80 -4.64
CA TRP A 207 -3.01 -26.61 -4.98
C TRP A 207 -3.77 -26.06 -6.19
N ARG A 208 -4.01 -24.75 -6.20
CA ARG A 208 -4.72 -24.09 -7.32
C ARG A 208 -3.91 -24.16 -8.62
N LEU A 209 -2.61 -23.90 -8.52
CA LEU A 209 -1.70 -23.94 -9.67
C LEU A 209 -1.53 -25.38 -10.18
N GLN A 210 -1.52 -26.35 -9.28
CA GLN A 210 -1.39 -27.76 -9.60
C GLN A 210 -2.59 -28.26 -10.40
N ASN A 211 -3.81 -27.91 -9.99
CA ASN A 211 -5.02 -28.27 -10.73
C ASN A 211 -5.02 -27.67 -12.14
N LEU A 212 -4.66 -26.39 -12.27
CA LEU A 212 -4.57 -25.73 -13.58
C LEU A 212 -3.51 -26.39 -14.46
N PHE A 213 -2.35 -26.73 -13.90
CA PHE A 213 -1.30 -27.43 -14.61
C PHE A 213 -1.71 -28.84 -15.04
N TRP A 214 -2.45 -29.57 -14.20
CA TRP A 214 -3.01 -30.88 -14.54
C TRP A 214 -3.97 -30.81 -15.73
N GLU A 215 -4.82 -29.78 -15.78
CA GLU A 215 -5.70 -29.54 -16.94
C GLU A 215 -4.88 -29.27 -18.22
N LEU A 216 -3.82 -28.46 -18.15
CA LEU A 216 -2.90 -28.19 -19.26
C LEU A 216 -2.14 -29.45 -19.75
N LEU A 217 -1.83 -30.38 -18.85
CA LEU A 217 -1.18 -31.64 -19.22
C LEU A 217 -2.12 -32.52 -20.06
N ASN A 218 -3.41 -32.53 -19.72
CA ASN A 218 -4.42 -33.39 -20.34
C ASN A 218 -5.08 -32.79 -21.60
N GLU A 219 -4.78 -31.52 -21.93
CA GLU A 219 -5.34 -30.86 -23.10
C GLU A 219 -4.68 -31.36 -24.40
N PRO A 220 -5.46 -31.81 -25.41
CA PRO A 220 -4.92 -32.32 -26.66
C PRO A 220 -4.40 -31.17 -27.54
N ARG A 221 -3.15 -30.77 -27.33
CA ARG A 221 -2.40 -29.84 -28.18
C ARG A 221 -1.07 -30.46 -28.62
N GLU A 222 -0.65 -30.17 -29.86
CA GLU A 222 0.73 -30.43 -30.27
C GLU A 222 1.66 -29.49 -29.49
N LYS A 223 2.47 -30.07 -28.61
CA LYS A 223 3.45 -29.35 -27.80
C LYS A 223 4.79 -29.36 -28.52
N THR A 224 5.32 -28.18 -28.83
CA THR A 224 6.69 -27.95 -29.29
C THR A 224 7.70 -28.50 -28.27
N GLU A 225 8.95 -28.65 -28.70
CA GLU A 225 10.03 -29.12 -27.82
C GLU A 225 10.29 -28.14 -26.66
N THR A 226 10.19 -26.84 -26.94
CA THR A 226 10.28 -25.73 -25.96
C THR A 226 9.14 -25.78 -24.94
N ALA A 227 7.88 -25.93 -25.39
CA ALA A 227 6.74 -26.07 -24.48
C ALA A 227 6.85 -27.31 -23.57
N ARG A 228 7.42 -28.42 -24.06
CA ARG A 228 7.68 -29.62 -23.24
C ARG A 228 8.73 -29.37 -22.17
N ALA A 229 9.81 -28.66 -22.49
CA ALA A 229 10.84 -28.30 -21.52
C ALA A 229 10.27 -27.41 -20.40
N LEU A 230 9.48 -26.39 -20.77
CA LEU A 230 8.81 -25.51 -19.81
C LEU A 230 7.78 -26.24 -18.95
N MET A 231 7.02 -27.19 -19.53
CA MET A 231 6.13 -28.04 -18.76
C MET A 231 6.86 -28.89 -17.73
N ASN A 232 8.02 -29.47 -18.09
CA ASN A 232 8.80 -30.24 -17.13
C ASN A 232 9.30 -29.36 -15.98
N GLU A 233 9.83 -28.16 -16.27
CA GLU A 233 10.28 -27.23 -15.23
C GLU A 233 9.11 -26.78 -14.32
N LEU A 234 7.95 -26.47 -14.90
CA LEU A 234 6.73 -26.16 -14.16
C LEU A 234 6.28 -27.33 -13.30
N GLY A 235 6.33 -28.56 -13.82
CA GLY A 235 6.02 -29.78 -13.07
C GLY A 235 6.92 -29.94 -11.84
N ASP A 236 8.24 -29.81 -12.02
CA ASP A 236 9.21 -29.87 -10.92
C ASP A 236 8.93 -28.81 -9.85
N LYS A 237 8.65 -27.57 -10.27
CA LYS A 237 8.35 -26.43 -9.37
C LYS A 237 7.03 -26.61 -8.63
N LEU A 238 6.04 -27.22 -9.27
CA LEU A 238 4.74 -27.54 -8.70
C LEU A 238 4.74 -28.86 -7.93
N LYS A 239 5.86 -29.59 -7.87
CA LYS A 239 6.00 -30.91 -7.21
C LYS A 239 5.03 -31.95 -7.78
N PHE A 240 4.87 -31.95 -9.10
CA PHE A 240 4.15 -32.99 -9.83
C PHE A 240 5.01 -34.21 -10.13
#